data_AF-A0A524MZ91-F1
#
_entry.id   AF-A0A524MZ91-F1
#
_cell.length_a   1.000
_cell.length_b   1.000
_cell.length_c   1.000
_cell.angle_alpha   90.00
_cell.angle_beta   90.00
_cell.angle_gamma   90.00
#
_symmetry.space_group_name_H-M   'P 1'
#
loop_
_entity.id
_entity.type
_entity.pdbx_description
1 polymer ?
#
loop_
_entity_poly.entity_id
_entity_poly.type
_entity_poly.pdbx_seq_one_letter_code
_entity_poly.pdbx_strand_id
1 'polypeptide(L)'
;MPRLAGSDKERITFFDANDSYVATVRFKNGALGTVHSTRWAPGHANSLRLRAYGTKGGVDVDLDASFNEYKKCVGKEAMRKTEWTTVKCGAVPDNHKRFIAAIRSGKQDPSDFRNGLQVQKYLHYSAESDKKRRPLKVR
;
A
#
# COMPACT_ATOMS: atom_id res chain seq x y z
N MET A 1 16.46 -30.45 8.30
CA MET A 1 16.75 -29.96 9.67
C MET A 1 16.03 -30.87 10.65
N PRO A 2 16.70 -31.40 11.69
CA PRO A 2 16.13 -32.44 12.55
C PRO A 2 15.07 -31.85 13.51
N ARG A 3 13.99 -32.62 13.76
CA ARG A 3 12.98 -32.29 14.76
C ARG A 3 13.55 -32.60 16.15
N LEU A 4 13.51 -31.61 17.05
CA LEU A 4 13.78 -31.83 18.46
C LEU A 4 12.58 -32.50 19.11
N ALA A 5 12.79 -33.67 19.71
CA ALA A 5 11.85 -34.31 20.61
C ALA A 5 12.11 -33.76 22.01
N GLY A 6 11.11 -33.08 22.59
CA GLY A 6 11.15 -32.56 23.95
C GLY A 6 9.73 -32.47 24.50
N SER A 7 9.50 -33.16 25.60
CA SER A 7 8.25 -33.24 26.34
C SER A 7 8.09 -32.06 27.29
N ASP A 8 7.35 -31.02 26.89
CA ASP A 8 6.41 -30.31 27.76
C ASP A 8 5.60 -29.28 26.94
N LYS A 9 4.38 -29.00 27.39
CA LYS A 9 3.27 -28.43 26.62
C LYS A 9 3.37 -26.92 26.33
N GLU A 10 4.40 -26.48 25.61
CA GLU A 10 4.30 -25.28 24.78
C GLU A 10 4.12 -25.74 23.33
N ARG A 11 2.87 -25.85 22.89
CA ARG A 11 2.59 -25.89 21.45
C ARG A 11 3.00 -24.53 20.90
N ILE A 12 4.26 -24.41 20.49
CA ILE A 12 4.70 -23.34 19.61
C ILE A 12 3.88 -23.50 18.35
N THR A 13 2.82 -22.69 18.25
CA THR A 13 1.97 -22.66 17.07
C THR A 13 2.83 -22.08 15.97
N PHE A 14 3.17 -22.89 14.98
CA PHE A 14 3.91 -22.42 13.81
C PHE A 14 3.00 -21.46 13.04
N PHE A 15 3.40 -20.19 12.98
CA PHE A 15 2.72 -19.16 12.20
C PHE A 15 3.46 -19.01 10.88
N ASP A 16 2.77 -19.33 9.78
CA ASP A 16 3.34 -19.38 8.43
C ASP A 16 3.15 -18.07 7.65
N ALA A 17 2.60 -17.03 8.30
CA ALA A 17 2.45 -15.71 7.74
C ALA A 17 3.61 -14.78 8.15
N ASN A 18 3.97 -13.89 7.23
CA ASN A 18 5.00 -12.89 7.47
C ASN A 18 4.48 -11.75 8.36
N ASP A 19 5.29 -11.33 9.33
CA ASP A 19 4.98 -10.15 10.16
C ASP A 19 5.18 -8.84 9.40
N SER A 20 6.17 -8.82 8.51
CA SER A 20 6.57 -7.64 7.74
C SER A 20 6.82 -7.99 6.28
N TYR A 21 6.74 -6.99 5.43
CA TYR A 21 6.99 -7.08 3.99
C TYR A 21 7.60 -5.78 3.49
N VAL A 22 8.67 -5.90 2.70
CA VAL A 22 9.28 -4.79 1.98
C VAL A 22 9.47 -5.23 0.53
N ALA A 23 9.07 -4.38 -0.42
CA ALA A 23 9.43 -4.55 -1.82
C ALA A 23 9.89 -3.25 -2.46
N THR A 24 10.91 -3.37 -3.30
CA THR A 24 11.28 -2.35 -4.27
C THR A 24 10.58 -2.66 -5.59
N VAL A 25 9.95 -1.65 -6.18
CA VAL A 25 9.13 -1.81 -7.38
C VAL A 25 9.55 -0.82 -8.46
N ARG A 26 9.34 -1.22 -9.72
CA ARG A 26 9.43 -0.33 -10.88
C ARG A 26 8.08 -0.28 -11.58
N PHE A 27 7.53 0.92 -11.73
CA PHE A 27 6.28 1.16 -12.44
C PHE A 27 6.49 1.10 -13.95
N LYS A 28 5.41 0.93 -14.72
CA LYS A 28 5.46 0.86 -16.19
C LYS A 28 6.09 2.10 -16.83
N ASN A 29 5.95 3.26 -16.20
CA ASN A 29 6.53 4.54 -16.64
C ASN A 29 8.00 4.74 -16.19
N GLY A 30 8.63 3.73 -15.57
CA GLY A 30 10.01 3.80 -15.10
C GLY A 30 10.18 4.36 -13.69
N ALA A 31 9.12 4.88 -13.05
CA ALA A 31 9.22 5.35 -11.67
C ALA A 31 9.64 4.20 -10.74
N LEU A 32 10.42 4.54 -9.71
CA LEU A 32 10.82 3.62 -8.66
C LEU A 32 9.99 3.86 -7.41
N GLY A 33 9.74 2.80 -6.64
CA GLY A 33 9.03 2.91 -5.38
C GLY A 33 9.43 1.83 -4.39
N THR A 34 9.05 2.05 -3.14
CA THR A 34 9.16 1.08 -2.07
C THR A 34 7.80 0.90 -1.43
N VAL A 35 7.39 -0.34 -1.22
CA VAL A 35 6.21 -0.70 -0.43
C VAL A 35 6.69 -1.36 0.85
N HIS A 36 6.24 -0.86 1.99
CA HIS A 36 6.54 -1.42 3.30
C HIS A 36 5.24 -1.62 4.06
N SER A 37 5.11 -2.78 4.70
CA SER A 37 4.03 -3.10 5.62
C SER A 37 4.58 -3.94 6.76
N THR A 38 4.15 -3.68 7.98
CA THR A 38 4.56 -4.44 9.15
C THR A 38 3.45 -4.45 10.20
N ARG A 39 3.32 -5.58 10.90
CA ARG A 39 2.52 -5.69 12.14
C ARG A 39 3.34 -5.39 13.39
N TRP A 40 4.64 -5.16 13.23
CA TRP A 40 5.60 -4.98 14.31
C TRP A 40 6.13 -3.54 14.36
N ALA A 41 5.22 -2.59 14.48
CA ALA A 41 5.52 -1.16 14.60
C ALA A 41 4.84 -0.55 15.84
N PRO A 42 5.39 -0.74 17.05
CA PRO A 42 4.84 -0.13 18.27
C PRO A 42 4.69 1.39 18.12
N GLY A 43 3.53 1.92 18.53
CA GLY A 43 3.16 3.33 18.34
C GLY A 43 2.39 3.63 17.06
N HIS A 44 2.31 2.70 16.12
CA HIS A 44 1.52 2.81 14.89
C HIS A 44 0.33 1.84 14.92
N ALA A 45 -0.88 2.37 15.17
CA ALA A 45 -2.07 1.55 15.30
C ALA A 45 -2.67 1.12 13.95
N ASN A 46 -2.78 2.05 13.00
CA ASN A 46 -3.33 1.81 11.66
C ASN A 46 -2.76 2.80 10.65
N SER A 47 -1.45 2.99 10.73
CA SER A 47 -0.75 4.04 9.99
C SER A 47 -0.65 3.71 8.51
N LEU A 48 -1.12 4.62 7.67
CA LEU A 48 -1.00 4.54 6.22
C LEU A 48 -0.36 5.82 5.71
N ARG A 49 0.76 5.65 5.01
CA ARG A 49 1.48 6.76 4.40
C ARG A 49 1.78 6.50 2.94
N LEU A 50 1.49 7.49 2.09
CA LEU A 50 1.79 7.47 0.67
C LEU A 50 2.52 8.74 0.28
N ARG A 51 3.64 8.58 -0.41
CA ARG A 51 4.43 9.69 -0.96
C ARG A 51 4.71 9.42 -2.42
N ALA A 52 4.44 10.42 -3.27
CA ALA A 52 4.76 10.34 -4.68
C ALA A 52 5.43 11.64 -5.13
N TYR A 53 6.51 11.52 -5.89
CA TYR A 53 7.32 12.64 -6.35
C TYR A 53 7.54 12.53 -7.86
N GLY A 54 7.56 13.66 -8.53
CA GLY A 54 7.83 13.75 -9.95
C GLY A 54 8.29 15.15 -10.35
N THR A 55 8.47 15.35 -11.64
CA THR A 55 9.05 16.59 -12.20
C THR A 55 8.18 17.84 -12.00
N LYS A 56 6.89 17.66 -11.67
CA LYS A 56 5.94 18.76 -11.44
C LYS A 56 5.65 19.02 -9.96
N GLY A 57 6.17 18.20 -9.05
CA GLY A 57 5.85 18.29 -7.64
C GLY A 57 5.83 16.96 -6.91
N GLY A 58 5.27 16.99 -5.71
CA GLY A 58 5.01 15.81 -4.90
C GLY A 58 3.74 15.93 -4.07
N VAL A 59 3.28 14.78 -3.60
CA VAL A 59 2.17 14.62 -2.66
C VAL A 59 2.59 13.75 -1.49
N ASP A 60 2.11 14.09 -0.29
CA ASP A 60 2.30 13.33 0.95
C ASP A 60 0.94 13.15 1.63
N VAL A 61 0.52 11.90 1.76
CA VAL A 61 -0.69 11.47 2.45
C VAL A 61 -0.23 10.75 3.71
N ASP A 62 -0.68 11.22 4.87
CA ASP A 62 -0.34 10.65 6.17
C ASP A 62 -1.62 10.55 7.02
N LEU A 63 -2.16 9.32 7.14
CA LEU A 63 -3.41 9.10 7.85
C LEU A 63 -3.28 9.15 9.38
N ASP A 64 -2.06 9.15 9.93
CA ASP A 64 -1.87 9.45 11.35
C ASP A 64 -2.03 10.96 11.62
N ALA A 65 -1.71 11.79 10.63
CA ALA A 65 -1.88 13.24 10.73
C ALA A 65 -3.33 13.68 10.46
N SER A 66 -3.99 13.11 9.45
CA SER A 66 -5.40 13.40 9.15
C SER A 66 -6.01 12.38 8.17
N PHE A 67 -7.29 12.06 8.37
CA PHE A 67 -8.07 11.20 7.46
C PHE A 67 -8.66 11.93 6.25
N ASN A 68 -8.69 13.26 6.25
CA ASN A 68 -9.31 14.07 5.20
C ASN A 68 -8.41 15.18 4.68
N GLU A 69 -7.11 15.11 4.93
CA GLU A 69 -6.14 16.06 4.41
C GLU A 69 -4.95 15.36 3.78
N TYR A 70 -4.33 16.02 2.81
CA TYR A 70 -3.01 15.64 2.31
C TYR A 70 -2.18 16.88 2.01
N LYS A 71 -0.86 16.74 1.95
CA LYS A 71 0.04 17.84 1.58
C LYS A 71 0.44 17.70 0.12
N LYS A 72 0.53 18.84 -0.58
CA LYS A 72 1.09 18.91 -1.93
C LYS A 72 2.14 20.01 -2.05
N CYS A 73 3.16 19.74 -2.84
CA CYS A 73 4.12 20.72 -3.32
C CYS A 73 4.06 20.67 -4.84
N VAL A 74 3.49 21.66 -5.52
CA VAL A 74 3.24 21.61 -6.97
C VAL A 74 3.69 22.91 -7.63
N GLY A 75 4.43 22.78 -8.72
CA GLY A 75 4.95 23.92 -9.49
C GLY A 75 6.39 24.30 -9.10
N LYS A 76 7.09 24.95 -10.04
CA LYS A 76 8.53 25.25 -9.92
C LYS A 76 8.85 26.11 -8.69
N GLU A 77 8.00 27.10 -8.40
CA GLU A 77 8.22 28.01 -7.28
C GLU A 77 8.05 27.32 -5.92
N ALA A 78 6.95 26.59 -5.73
CA ALA A 78 6.71 25.83 -4.51
C ALA A 78 7.83 24.80 -4.27
N MET A 79 8.27 24.10 -5.32
CA MET A 79 9.40 23.16 -5.21
C MET A 79 10.70 23.86 -4.83
N ARG A 80 11.01 25.02 -5.43
CA ARG A 80 12.22 25.81 -5.09
C ARG A 80 12.20 26.33 -3.66
N LYS A 81 11.03 26.74 -3.16
CA LYS A 81 10.83 27.25 -1.80
C LYS A 81 10.60 26.14 -0.77
N THR A 82 10.53 24.88 -1.20
CA THR A 82 10.15 23.72 -0.36
C THR A 82 8.78 23.87 0.30
N GLU A 83 7.86 24.56 -0.37
CA GLU A 83 6.56 24.92 0.16
C GLU A 83 5.55 23.78 -0.02
N TRP A 84 4.99 23.33 1.10
CA TRP A 84 3.92 22.33 1.12
C TRP A 84 2.62 22.99 1.57
N THR A 85 1.58 22.77 0.79
CA THR A 85 0.23 23.26 1.11
C THR A 85 -0.67 22.09 1.49
N THR A 86 -1.45 22.27 2.54
CA THR A 86 -2.45 21.30 2.96
C THR A 86 -3.70 21.44 2.09
N VAL A 87 -4.20 20.32 1.60
CA VAL A 87 -5.44 20.23 0.84
C VAL A 87 -6.45 19.48 1.68
N LYS A 88 -7.60 20.11 1.95
CA LYS A 88 -8.76 19.46 2.57
C LYS A 88 -9.56 18.69 1.52
N CYS A 89 -9.87 17.44 1.84
CA CYS A 89 -10.68 16.56 1.02
C CYS A 89 -12.13 16.63 1.47
N GLY A 90 -13.05 16.75 0.52
CA GLY A 90 -14.48 16.64 0.77
C GLY A 90 -14.88 15.20 1.13
N ALA A 91 -16.11 15.06 1.65
CA ALA A 91 -16.68 13.74 1.89
C ALA A 91 -16.79 12.95 0.57
N VAL A 92 -16.42 11.67 0.63
CA VAL A 92 -16.56 10.73 -0.49
C VAL A 92 -17.58 9.64 -0.13
N PRO A 93 -18.27 9.03 -1.10
CA PRO A 93 -19.15 7.91 -0.82
C PRO A 93 -18.37 6.74 -0.21
N ASP A 94 -18.90 6.18 0.87
CA ASP A 94 -18.41 4.93 1.44
C ASP A 94 -18.66 3.74 0.51
N ASN A 95 -18.05 2.59 0.82
CA ASN A 95 -18.13 1.40 -0.03
C ASN A 95 -19.58 0.89 -0.20
N HIS A 96 -20.46 1.05 0.80
CA HIS A 96 -21.85 0.63 0.68
C HIS A 96 -22.60 1.52 -0.31
N LYS A 97 -22.43 2.84 -0.23
CA LYS A 97 -23.02 3.79 -1.17
C LYS A 97 -22.51 3.56 -2.59
N ARG A 98 -21.21 3.30 -2.76
CA ARG A 98 -20.61 2.98 -4.07
C ARG A 98 -21.21 1.71 -4.66
N PHE A 99 -21.36 0.66 -3.85
CA PHE A 99 -21.96 -0.60 -4.27
C PHE A 99 -23.43 -0.43 -4.70
N ILE A 100 -24.25 0.24 -3.88
CA ILE A 100 -25.65 0.52 -4.21
C ILE A 100 -25.77 1.35 -5.48
N ALA A 101 -24.90 2.37 -5.65
CA ALA A 101 -24.88 3.19 -6.86
C ALA A 101 -24.52 2.39 -8.11
N ALA A 102 -23.57 1.46 -8.02
CA ALA A 102 -23.20 0.58 -9.13
C ALA A 102 -24.38 -0.31 -9.56
N ILE A 103 -25.10 -0.92 -8.62
CA ILE A 103 -26.31 -1.71 -8.90
C ILE A 103 -27.36 -0.85 -9.60
N ARG A 104 -27.69 0.32 -9.03
CA ARG A 104 -28.76 1.18 -9.56
C ARG A 104 -28.45 1.74 -10.94
N SER A 105 -27.18 2.08 -11.19
CA SER A 105 -26.78 2.71 -12.46
C SER A 105 -26.38 1.70 -13.54
N GLY A 106 -26.15 0.44 -13.19
CA GLY A 106 -25.57 -0.57 -14.08
C GLY A 106 -24.11 -0.29 -14.46
N LYS A 107 -23.45 0.70 -13.82
CA LYS A 107 -22.06 1.07 -14.10
C LYS A 107 -21.15 0.52 -13.01
N GLN A 108 -20.14 -0.22 -13.43
CA GLN A 108 -19.17 -0.82 -12.52
C GLN A 108 -18.26 0.24 -11.88
N ASP A 109 -18.03 0.13 -10.57
CA ASP A 109 -17.07 0.94 -9.82
C ASP A 109 -15.63 0.43 -10.05
N PRO A 110 -14.59 1.29 -9.95
CA PRO A 110 -13.19 0.84 -10.07
C PRO A 110 -12.78 -0.27 -9.10
N SER A 111 -13.47 -0.44 -7.97
CA SER A 111 -13.30 -1.58 -7.07
C SER A 111 -14.00 -2.83 -7.64
N ASP A 112 -13.42 -3.41 -8.69
CA ASP A 112 -13.93 -4.60 -9.37
C ASP A 112 -12.98 -5.81 -9.29
N PHE A 113 -13.44 -6.98 -9.77
CA PHE A 113 -12.62 -8.20 -9.77
C PHE A 113 -11.39 -8.10 -10.67
N ARG A 114 -11.39 -7.26 -11.71
CA ARG A 114 -10.25 -7.11 -12.61
C ARG A 114 -9.11 -6.38 -11.89
N ASN A 115 -9.42 -5.30 -11.19
CA ASN A 115 -8.47 -4.57 -10.36
C ASN A 115 -8.07 -5.40 -9.14
N GLY A 116 -8.99 -6.16 -8.53
CA GLY A 116 -8.68 -7.14 -7.49
C GLY A 116 -7.65 -8.18 -7.94
N LEU A 117 -7.83 -8.77 -9.12
CA LEU A 117 -6.87 -9.69 -9.72
C LEU A 117 -5.50 -9.02 -9.94
N GLN A 118 -5.49 -7.75 -10.37
CA GLN A 118 -4.25 -7.01 -10.58
C GLN A 118 -3.49 -6.77 -9.26
N VAL A 119 -4.20 -6.46 -8.18
CA VAL A 119 -3.61 -6.36 -6.83
C VAL A 119 -3.08 -7.71 -6.37
N GLN A 120 -3.86 -8.78 -6.58
CA GLN A 120 -3.46 -10.14 -6.21
C GLN A 120 -2.19 -10.59 -6.95
N LYS A 121 -2.04 -10.20 -8.22
CA LYS A 121 -0.80 -10.42 -8.98
C LYS A 121 0.40 -9.76 -8.30
N TYR A 122 0.27 -8.53 -7.82
CA TYR A 122 1.38 -7.86 -7.12
C TYR A 122 1.80 -8.64 -5.88
N LEU A 123 0.83 -9.07 -5.06
CA LEU A 123 1.10 -9.90 -3.87
C LEU A 123 1.80 -11.22 -4.24
N HIS A 124 1.29 -11.92 -5.26
CA HIS A 124 1.86 -13.17 -5.74
C HIS A 124 3.31 -13.01 -6.21
N TYR A 125 3.57 -12.02 -7.08
CA TYR A 125 4.91 -11.78 -7.61
C TYR A 125 5.90 -11.31 -6.55
N SER A 126 5.44 -10.59 -5.53
CA SER A 126 6.26 -10.24 -4.38
C SER A 126 6.70 -11.47 -3.58
N ALA A 127 5.78 -12.40 -3.30
CA ALA A 127 6.12 -13.66 -2.63
C ALA A 127 7.06 -14.52 -3.50
N GLU A 128 6.83 -14.60 -4.81
CA GLU A 128 7.71 -15.32 -5.74
C GLU A 128 9.10 -14.68 -5.86
N SER A 129 9.17 -13.35 -5.80
CA SER A 129 10.42 -12.59 -5.85
C SER A 129 11.28 -12.89 -4.63
N ASP A 130 10.67 -12.96 -3.44
CA ASP A 130 11.37 -13.31 -2.22
C ASP A 130 11.93 -14.75 -2.28
N LYS A 131 11.10 -15.72 -2.65
CA LYS A 131 11.52 -17.12 -2.83
C LYS A 131 12.69 -17.27 -3.81
N LYS A 132 12.66 -16.52 -4.92
CA LYS A 132 13.69 -16.60 -5.98
C LYS A 132 14.88 -15.68 -5.76
N ARG A 133 14.85 -14.85 -4.70
CA ARG A 133 15.89 -13.87 -4.35
C ARG A 133 16.29 -12.97 -5.53
N ARG A 134 15.33 -12.59 -6.38
CA ARG A 134 15.57 -11.73 -7.55
C ARG A 134 14.30 -10.98 -7.98
N PRO A 135 14.44 -9.80 -8.60
CA PRO A 135 13.29 -9.06 -9.13
C PRO A 135 12.53 -9.86 -10.18
N LEU A 136 11.19 -9.79 -10.14
CA LEU A 136 10.31 -10.41 -11.11
C LEU A 136 9.44 -9.38 -11.83
N LYS A 137 9.19 -9.62 -13.12
CA LYS A 137 8.24 -8.83 -13.90
C LYS A 137 6.83 -9.39 -13.69
N VAL A 138 5.94 -8.54 -13.18
CA VAL A 138 4.50 -8.85 -13.07
C VAL A 138 3.90 -8.99 -14.47
N ARG A 139 3.15 -10.07 -14.73
CA ARG A 139 2.44 -10.34 -15.98
C ARG A 139 0.94 -10.42 -15.75
#